data_AF-A0A1V5TBK1-F1
#
_entry.id   AF-A0A1V5TBK1-F1
#
_cell.length_a   1.000
_cell.length_b   1.000
_cell.length_c   1.000
_cell.angle_alpha   90.00
_cell.angle_beta   90.00
_cell.angle_gamma   90.00
#
_symmetry.space_group_name_H-M   'P 1'
#
loop_
_entity.id
_entity.type
_entity.pdbx_description
1 polymer ?
#
loop_
_entity_poly.entity_id
_entity_poly.type
_entity_poly.pdbx_seq_one_letter_code
_entity_poly.pdbx_strand_id
1 'polypeptide(L)'
;MAVATDAATGRARYFTNGDMVSNDCGVLKTSCAIPFVCRPVERGERRYFDGGVADPVPVGKALADGCGSVVAILSRPAGEEKQAERGAAFYRLLLKKYPAVAGALRERHLKYNESVRQLKALEKQGKAHILSPDDCCGVGTLTRDRQALGRLYEKGYADAGRLIPLI
;
A
#
# COMPACT_ATOMS: atom_id res chain seq x y z
N MET A 1 10.16 -5.60 5.57
CA MET A 1 10.40 -4.53 4.57
C MET A 1 9.34 -3.45 4.74
N ALA A 2 9.71 -2.17 4.58
CA ALA A 2 8.77 -1.06 4.47
C ALA A 2 8.94 -0.36 3.10
N VAL A 3 7.86 0.17 2.54
CA VAL A 3 7.87 0.85 1.24
C VAL A 3 7.66 2.34 1.46
N ALA A 4 8.44 3.18 0.80
CA ALA A 4 8.19 4.61 0.72
C ALA A 4 8.26 5.08 -0.72
N THR A 5 7.71 6.26 -1.00
CA THR A 5 7.80 6.92 -2.30
C THR A 5 8.83 8.03 -2.22
N ASP A 6 9.90 7.93 -3.01
CA ASP A 6 10.91 8.99 -3.12
C ASP A 6 10.27 10.22 -3.77
N ALA A 7 10.30 11.36 -3.07
CA ALA A 7 9.57 12.55 -3.46
C ALA A 7 10.13 13.22 -4.73
N ALA A 8 11.40 12.99 -5.05
CA ALA A 8 12.02 13.55 -6.25
C ALA A 8 11.67 12.73 -7.49
N THR A 9 11.63 11.39 -7.35
CA THR A 9 11.49 10.47 -8.49
C THR A 9 10.10 9.86 -8.63
N GLY A 10 9.26 9.90 -7.58
CA GLY A 10 7.95 9.24 -7.55
C GLY A 10 8.04 7.70 -7.53
N ARG A 11 9.25 7.13 -7.34
CA ARG A 11 9.50 5.69 -7.38
C ARG A 11 9.53 5.10 -5.97
N ALA A 12 9.27 3.80 -5.89
CA ALA A 12 9.33 3.07 -4.64
C ALA A 12 10.79 2.97 -4.14
N ARG A 13 10.97 3.27 -2.86
CA ARG A 13 12.17 2.96 -2.07
C ARG A 13 11.78 1.90 -1.06
N TYR A 14 12.53 0.80 -1.04
CA TYR A 14 12.33 -0.28 -0.10
C TYR A 14 13.34 -0.15 1.04
N PHE A 15 12.85 -0.15 2.27
CA PHE A 15 13.65 -0.20 3.49
C PHE A 15 13.59 -1.60 4.09
N THR A 16 14.74 -2.08 4.52
CA THR A 16 14.95 -3.41 5.09
C THR A 16 15.13 -3.33 6.61
N ASN A 17 15.30 -4.48 7.27
CA ASN A 17 15.58 -4.51 8.70
C ASN A 17 16.89 -3.77 9.05
N GLY A 18 17.86 -3.74 8.13
CA GLY A 18 19.11 -2.98 8.33
C GLY A 18 18.94 -1.46 8.30
N ASP A 19 17.82 -0.97 7.74
CA ASP A 19 17.49 0.45 7.75
C ASP A 19 16.72 0.87 9.03
N MET A 20 16.21 -0.10 9.79
CA MET A 20 15.45 0.16 11.00
C MET A 20 16.38 0.30 12.20
N VAL A 21 16.15 1.34 13.00
CA VAL A 21 16.86 1.56 14.26
C VAL A 21 15.90 1.22 15.40
N SER A 22 16.39 0.51 16.42
CA SER A 22 15.58 0.14 17.58
C SER A 22 14.97 1.38 18.24
N ASN A 23 13.68 1.32 18.58
CA ASN A 23 12.90 2.44 19.13
C ASN A 23 12.81 3.69 18.23
N ASP A 24 13.07 3.57 16.93
CA ASP A 24 12.87 4.65 15.94
C ASP A 24 11.80 4.27 14.92
N CYS A 25 10.72 5.06 14.88
CA CYS A 25 9.67 4.92 13.88
C CYS A 25 9.95 5.70 12.57
N GLY A 26 11.17 6.20 12.37
CA GLY A 26 11.54 7.05 11.23
C GLY A 26 11.25 6.41 9.88
N VAL A 27 11.61 5.12 9.71
CA VAL A 27 11.28 4.35 8.49
C VAL A 27 9.76 4.22 8.34
N LEU A 28 9.03 3.89 9.40
CA LEU A 28 7.57 3.77 9.35
C LEU A 28 6.90 5.09 8.98
N LYS A 29 7.40 6.23 9.50
CA LYS A 29 6.93 7.57 9.11
C LYS A 29 7.11 7.82 7.62
N THR A 30 8.22 7.40 7.02
CA THR A 30 8.39 7.52 5.55
C THR A 30 7.35 6.70 4.80
N SER A 31 6.93 5.55 5.34
CA SER A 31 5.99 4.64 4.70
C SER A 31 4.54 5.07 4.80
N CYS A 32 4.18 5.96 5.74
CA CYS A 32 2.79 6.36 6.00
C CYS A 32 2.51 7.87 5.83
N ALA A 33 3.46 8.65 5.32
CA ALA A 33 3.31 10.09 5.11
C ALA A 33 2.45 10.39 3.87
N ILE A 34 1.12 10.43 4.04
CA ILE A 34 0.16 10.62 2.94
C ILE A 34 0.38 12.01 2.29
N PRO A 35 0.58 12.11 0.96
CA PRO A 35 0.65 13.39 0.27
C PRO A 35 -0.58 14.26 0.54
N PHE A 36 -0.42 15.59 0.51
CA PHE A 36 -1.44 16.60 0.84
C PHE A 36 -1.84 16.70 2.32
N VAL A 37 -1.72 15.61 3.09
CA VAL A 37 -2.08 15.59 4.52
C VAL A 37 -0.83 15.76 5.39
N CYS A 38 0.26 15.10 5.02
CA CYS A 38 1.51 15.12 5.75
C CYS A 38 2.59 15.93 5.00
N ARG A 39 3.52 16.50 5.76
CA ARG A 39 4.81 16.95 5.17
C ARG A 39 5.63 15.71 4.79
N PRO A 40 6.41 15.76 3.70
CA PRO A 40 7.31 14.65 3.39
C PRO A 40 8.30 14.44 4.52
N VAL A 41 8.65 13.19 4.78
CA VAL A 41 9.62 12.81 5.81
C VAL A 41 11.02 12.92 5.23
N GLU A 42 11.88 13.68 5.89
CA GLU A 42 13.29 13.83 5.53
C GLU A 42 14.11 12.69 6.14
N ARG A 43 14.97 12.08 5.32
CA ARG A 43 15.92 11.05 5.76
C ARG A 43 17.16 11.14 4.89
N GLY A 44 18.27 11.59 5.47
CA GLY A 44 19.45 12.04 4.72
C GLY A 44 19.09 13.24 3.83
N GLU A 45 19.58 13.24 2.60
CA GLU A 45 19.30 14.30 1.62
C GLU A 45 17.99 14.08 0.84
N ARG A 46 17.25 13.00 1.15
CA ARG A 46 16.04 12.60 0.44
C ARG A 46 14.79 12.87 1.27
N ARG A 47 13.68 13.02 0.54
CA ARG A 47 12.33 13.23 1.06
C ARG A 47 11.44 12.10 0.61
N TYR A 48 10.54 11.68 1.50
CA TYR A 48 9.70 10.50 1.28
C TYR A 48 8.24 10.78 1.62
N PHE A 49 7.35 10.15 0.85
CA PHE A 49 5.92 10.04 1.10
C PHE A 49 5.52 8.56 1.24
N ASP A 50 4.27 8.34 1.62
CA ASP A 50 3.62 7.04 1.76
C ASP A 50 3.95 6.08 0.61
N GLY A 51 4.27 4.83 0.96
CA GLY A 51 4.66 3.78 0.00
C GLY A 51 3.53 3.37 -0.94
N GLY A 52 2.29 3.51 -0.47
CA GLY A 52 1.08 3.26 -1.23
C GLY A 52 0.94 4.13 -2.47
N VAL A 53 1.70 5.21 -2.59
CA VAL A 53 1.75 6.04 -3.80
C VAL A 53 2.49 5.33 -4.95
N ALA A 54 3.67 4.78 -4.68
CA ALA A 54 4.52 4.21 -5.72
C ALA A 54 4.33 2.71 -5.94
N ASP A 55 4.09 1.96 -4.87
CA ASP A 55 3.94 0.50 -4.89
C ASP A 55 2.99 0.03 -3.76
N PRO A 56 1.66 0.06 -3.99
CA PRO A 56 0.65 -0.17 -2.96
C PRO A 56 0.51 -1.62 -2.50
N VAL A 57 0.93 -2.58 -3.32
CA VAL A 57 0.94 -4.01 -2.99
C VAL A 57 2.23 -4.59 -3.58
N PRO A 58 3.34 -4.62 -2.81
CA PRO A 58 4.68 -4.89 -3.31
C PRO A 58 4.96 -6.39 -3.55
N VAL A 59 4.02 -7.10 -4.19
CA VAL A 59 4.14 -8.54 -4.50
C VAL A 59 5.36 -8.83 -5.38
N GLY A 60 5.61 -8.00 -6.40
CA GLY A 60 6.78 -8.15 -7.27
C GLY A 60 8.09 -8.05 -6.50
N LYS A 61 8.17 -7.14 -5.52
CA LYS A 61 9.33 -7.02 -4.65
C LYS A 61 9.49 -8.21 -3.71
N ALA A 62 8.39 -8.70 -3.12
CA ALA A 62 8.44 -9.89 -2.27
C ALA A 62 8.99 -11.11 -3.03
N LEU A 63 8.55 -11.33 -4.26
CA LEU A 63 9.07 -12.40 -5.11
C LEU A 63 10.55 -12.20 -5.48
N ALA A 64 10.94 -10.96 -5.81
CA ALA A 64 12.33 -10.63 -6.11
C ALA A 64 13.27 -10.82 -4.91
N ASP A 65 12.74 -10.70 -3.68
CA ASP A 65 13.46 -10.99 -2.43
C ASP A 65 13.50 -12.50 -2.10
N GLY A 66 12.98 -13.36 -2.99
CA GLY A 66 13.09 -14.81 -2.89
C GLY A 66 11.91 -15.49 -2.19
N CYS A 67 10.79 -14.81 -1.95
CA CYS A 67 9.60 -15.44 -1.39
C CYS A 67 8.98 -16.46 -2.36
N GLY A 68 8.99 -17.74 -2.00
CA GLY A 68 8.39 -18.82 -2.80
C GLY A 68 6.85 -18.92 -2.70
N SER A 69 6.28 -18.37 -1.63
CA SER A 69 4.83 -18.21 -1.43
C SER A 69 4.54 -16.88 -0.74
N VAL A 70 3.38 -16.27 -1.03
CA VAL A 70 2.98 -14.95 -0.52
C VAL A 70 1.58 -14.98 0.08
N VAL A 71 1.45 -14.61 1.35
CA VAL A 71 0.13 -14.29 1.93
C VAL A 71 -0.11 -12.80 1.80
N ALA A 72 -1.09 -12.40 1.00
CA ALA A 72 -1.43 -11.01 0.76
C ALA A 72 -2.66 -10.61 1.57
N ILE A 73 -2.47 -9.67 2.51
CA ILE A 73 -3.55 -9.11 3.32
C ILE A 73 -3.95 -7.75 2.72
N LEU A 74 -5.16 -7.67 2.18
CA LEU A 74 -5.69 -6.48 1.52
C LEU A 74 -6.82 -5.87 2.36
N SER A 75 -6.84 -4.54 2.46
CA SER A 75 -7.91 -3.79 3.13
C SER A 75 -9.06 -3.41 2.20
N ARG A 76 -9.08 -3.97 1.00
CA ARG A 76 -10.11 -3.75 -0.03
C ARG A 76 -10.45 -5.07 -0.70
N PRO A 77 -11.66 -5.23 -1.26
CA PRO A 77 -12.04 -6.44 -1.96
C PRO A 77 -11.12 -6.74 -3.14
N ALA A 78 -10.53 -7.93 -3.15
CA ALA A 78 -9.71 -8.38 -4.28
C ALA A 78 -10.53 -8.54 -5.57
N GLY A 79 -11.85 -8.73 -5.46
CA GLY A 79 -12.79 -8.86 -6.57
C GLY A 79 -13.04 -7.57 -7.37
N GLU A 80 -12.70 -6.40 -6.80
CA GLU A 80 -13.03 -5.11 -7.40
C GLU A 80 -11.81 -4.41 -8.00
N GLU A 81 -11.99 -3.79 -9.17
CA GLU A 81 -10.96 -2.93 -9.74
C GLU A 81 -10.97 -1.55 -9.08
N LYS A 82 -9.79 -1.12 -8.62
CA LYS A 82 -9.59 0.22 -8.13
C LYS A 82 -9.67 1.21 -9.30
N GLN A 83 -10.61 2.14 -9.20
CA GLN A 83 -10.78 3.21 -10.18
C GLN A 83 -9.84 4.39 -9.88
N ALA A 84 -9.60 5.21 -10.91
CA ALA A 84 -8.91 6.47 -10.74
C ALA A 84 -9.65 7.35 -9.71
N GLU A 85 -8.90 8.06 -8.87
CA GLU A 85 -9.50 8.93 -7.87
C GLU A 85 -10.16 10.16 -8.52
N ARG A 86 -11.32 10.53 -7.98
CA ARG A 86 -12.00 11.77 -8.37
C ARG A 86 -11.06 12.94 -8.05
N GLY A 87 -10.75 13.75 -9.07
CA GLY A 87 -9.84 14.88 -8.92
C GLY A 87 -8.35 14.57 -9.12
N ALA A 88 -7.99 13.40 -9.67
CA ALA A 88 -6.60 13.08 -10.02
C ALA A 88 -5.90 14.12 -10.94
N ALA A 89 -6.68 14.92 -11.67
CA ALA A 89 -6.20 16.07 -12.44
C ALA A 89 -5.55 17.16 -11.55
N PHE A 90 -6.05 17.37 -10.33
CA PHE A 90 -5.58 18.41 -9.42
C PHE A 90 -4.28 18.05 -8.70
N TYR A 91 -3.82 16.79 -8.73
CA TYR A 91 -2.56 16.40 -8.08
C TYR A 91 -1.37 17.19 -8.61
N ARG A 92 -1.33 17.54 -9.90
CA ARG A 92 -0.28 18.39 -10.47
C ARG A 92 -0.26 19.79 -9.87
N LEU A 93 -1.43 20.33 -9.51
CA LEU A 93 -1.56 21.65 -8.89
C LEU A 93 -1.19 21.62 -7.41
N LEU A 94 -1.62 20.58 -6.70
CA LEU A 94 -1.41 20.43 -5.26
C LEU A 94 0.01 19.96 -4.90
N LEU A 95 0.66 19.18 -5.77
CA LEU A 95 2.05 18.70 -5.63
C LEU A 95 2.98 19.33 -6.67
N LYS A 96 2.84 20.64 -6.93
CA LYS A 96 3.75 21.37 -7.85
C LYS A 96 5.24 21.18 -7.51
N LYS A 97 5.57 21.09 -6.22
CA LYS A 97 6.95 20.84 -5.73
C LYS A 97 7.41 19.40 -5.96
N TYR A 98 6.49 18.45 -6.13
CA TYR A 98 6.76 17.02 -6.27
C TYR A 98 5.99 16.43 -7.47
N PRO A 99 6.29 16.86 -8.70
CA PRO A 99 5.54 16.46 -9.89
C PRO A 99 5.59 14.95 -10.16
N ALA A 100 6.69 14.29 -9.80
CA ALA A 100 6.81 12.84 -9.94
C ALA A 100 5.88 12.07 -8.99
N VAL A 101 5.66 12.57 -7.77
CA VAL A 101 4.69 12.03 -6.82
C VAL A 101 3.26 12.23 -7.33
N ALA A 102 2.97 13.39 -7.94
CA ALA A 102 1.68 13.64 -8.56
C ALA A 102 1.38 12.65 -9.71
N GLY A 103 2.40 12.33 -10.52
CA GLY A 103 2.31 11.30 -11.56
C GLY A 103 2.03 9.92 -10.97
N ALA A 104 2.83 9.51 -9.98
CA ALA A 104 2.65 8.22 -9.30
C ALA A 104 1.26 8.07 -8.67
N LEU A 105 0.72 9.12 -8.04
CA LEU A 105 -0.64 9.13 -7.50
C LEU A 105 -1.72 8.91 -8.57
N ARG A 106 -1.57 9.52 -9.75
CA ARG A 106 -2.52 9.33 -10.86
C ARG A 106 -2.56 7.87 -11.30
N GLU A 107 -1.40 7.22 -11.35
CA GLU A 107 -1.26 5.83 -11.82
C GLU A 107 -1.43 4.78 -10.72
N ARG A 108 -1.54 5.19 -9.44
CA ARG A 108 -1.61 4.30 -8.28
C ARG A 108 -2.68 3.22 -8.41
N HIS A 109 -3.83 3.57 -8.96
CA HIS A 109 -4.93 2.61 -9.16
C HIS A 109 -4.56 1.50 -10.17
N LEU A 110 -3.83 1.84 -11.25
CA LEU A 110 -3.33 0.87 -12.23
C LEU A 110 -2.35 -0.10 -11.59
N LYS A 111 -1.37 0.43 -10.83
CA LYS A 111 -0.37 -0.37 -10.12
C LYS A 111 -1.00 -1.31 -9.10
N TYR A 112 -1.97 -0.82 -8.32
CA TYR A 112 -2.73 -1.66 -7.39
C TYR A 112 -3.43 -2.81 -8.12
N ASN A 113 -4.16 -2.51 -9.21
CA ASN A 113 -4.87 -3.52 -9.98
C ASN A 113 -3.93 -4.53 -10.64
N GLU A 114 -2.75 -4.09 -11.09
CA GLU A 114 -1.69 -4.97 -11.60
C GLU A 114 -1.18 -5.94 -10.53
N SER A 115 -0.83 -5.43 -9.33
CA SER A 115 -0.40 -6.28 -8.22
C SER A 115 -1.47 -7.29 -7.79
N VAL A 116 -2.75 -6.88 -7.74
CA VAL A 116 -3.86 -7.81 -7.41
C VAL A 116 -4.04 -8.86 -8.51
N ARG A 117 -3.93 -8.49 -9.80
CA ARG A 117 -3.94 -9.47 -10.90
C ARG A 117 -2.79 -10.46 -10.80
N GLN A 118 -1.59 -10.00 -10.46
CA GLN A 118 -0.43 -10.85 -10.24
C GLN A 118 -0.66 -11.81 -9.07
N LEU A 119 -1.19 -11.33 -7.94
CA LEU A 119 -1.54 -12.17 -6.80
C LEU A 119 -2.56 -13.25 -7.16
N LYS A 120 -3.63 -12.91 -7.89
CA LYS A 120 -4.63 -13.89 -8.35
C LYS A 120 -4.02 -14.95 -9.27
N ALA A 121 -3.07 -14.56 -10.12
CA ALA A 121 -2.36 -15.51 -10.98
C ALA A 121 -1.46 -16.45 -10.18
N LEU A 122 -0.83 -15.97 -9.11
CA LEU A 122 0.00 -16.77 -8.19
C LEU A 122 -0.86 -17.69 -7.30
N GLU A 123 -2.04 -17.23 -6.89
CA GLU A 123 -2.98 -18.03 -6.11
C GLU A 123 -3.46 -19.26 -6.88
N LYS A 124 -3.75 -19.11 -8.18
CA LYS A 124 -4.04 -20.26 -9.07
C LYS A 124 -2.89 -21.25 -9.19
N GLN A 125 -1.66 -20.84 -8.89
CA GLN A 125 -0.47 -21.68 -8.89
C GLN A 125 -0.14 -22.26 -7.50
N GLY A 126 -0.96 -21.96 -6.48
CA GLY A 126 -0.68 -22.32 -5.08
C GLY A 126 0.51 -21.55 -4.48
N LYS A 127 0.90 -20.42 -5.07
CA LYS A 127 2.04 -19.58 -4.64
C LYS A 127 1.61 -18.27 -3.98
N ALA A 128 0.31 -18.03 -3.85
CA ALA A 128 -0.20 -16.94 -3.06
C ALA A 128 -1.53 -17.31 -2.40
N HIS A 129 -1.83 -16.65 -1.29
CA HIS A 129 -3.13 -16.70 -0.63
C HIS A 129 -3.60 -15.28 -0.39
N ILE A 130 -4.78 -14.92 -0.90
CA ILE A 130 -5.32 -13.56 -0.76
C ILE A 130 -6.34 -13.53 0.37
N LEU A 131 -6.03 -12.73 1.41
CA LEU A 131 -6.97 -12.36 2.45
C LEU A 131 -7.51 -10.96 2.13
N SER A 132 -8.80 -10.85 1.81
CA SER A 132 -9.44 -9.56 1.55
C SER A 132 -10.90 -9.57 2.01
N PRO A 133 -11.42 -8.44 2.53
CA PRO A 133 -12.83 -8.35 2.89
C PRO A 133 -13.72 -8.31 1.64
N ASP A 134 -15.01 -8.65 1.79
CA ASP A 134 -16.01 -8.48 0.72
C ASP A 134 -16.37 -7.00 0.44
N ASP A 135 -16.27 -6.12 1.45
CA ASP A 135 -16.46 -4.67 1.36
C ASP A 135 -15.47 -3.89 2.26
N CYS A 136 -15.42 -2.56 2.11
CA CYS A 136 -14.56 -1.69 2.92
C CYS A 136 -15.22 -1.15 4.21
N CYS A 137 -16.46 -1.51 4.53
CA CYS A 137 -17.24 -1.03 5.67
C CYS A 137 -17.40 0.51 5.74
N GLY A 138 -17.28 1.20 4.59
CA GLY A 138 -17.24 2.66 4.49
C GLY A 138 -15.87 3.29 4.84
N VAL A 139 -14.83 2.48 5.04
CA VAL A 139 -13.48 2.94 5.35
C VAL A 139 -12.73 3.36 4.08
N GLY A 140 -12.19 4.57 4.09
CA GLY A 140 -11.22 5.08 3.15
C GLY A 140 -9.96 5.55 3.88
N THR A 141 -8.99 6.08 3.11
CA THR A 141 -7.66 6.45 3.62
C THR A 141 -7.69 7.46 4.78
N LEU A 142 -8.68 8.35 4.81
CA LEU A 142 -8.79 9.41 5.84
C LEU A 142 -9.94 9.17 6.82
N THR A 143 -10.58 8.00 6.79
CA THR A 143 -11.71 7.69 7.68
C THR A 143 -11.24 7.66 9.14
N ARG A 144 -11.98 8.36 10.01
CA ARG A 144 -11.76 8.38 11.47
C ARG A 144 -12.93 7.82 12.27
N ASP A 145 -13.98 7.36 11.59
CA ASP A 145 -15.14 6.72 12.22
C ASP A 145 -14.72 5.41 12.88
N ARG A 146 -14.71 5.41 14.22
CA ARG A 146 -14.31 4.26 15.03
C ARG A 146 -15.21 3.05 14.82
N GLN A 147 -16.50 3.25 14.58
CA GLN A 147 -17.42 2.14 14.35
C GLN A 147 -17.14 1.47 13.00
N ALA A 148 -16.95 2.27 11.94
CA ALA A 148 -16.56 1.75 10.62
C ALA A 148 -15.21 1.02 10.67
N LEU A 149 -14.21 1.60 11.34
CA LEU A 149 -12.91 0.99 11.53
C LEU A 149 -13.00 -0.32 12.34
N GLY A 150 -13.82 -0.34 13.41
CA GLY A 150 -14.06 -1.54 14.21
C GLY A 150 -14.71 -2.66 13.40
N ARG A 151 -15.71 -2.36 12.56
CA ARG A 151 -16.31 -3.36 11.67
C ARG A 151 -15.30 -3.96 10.70
N LEU A 152 -14.45 -3.14 10.08
CA LEU A 152 -13.42 -3.62 9.16
C LEU A 152 -12.35 -4.48 9.88
N TYR A 153 -12.00 -4.10 11.11
CA TYR A 153 -11.08 -4.86 11.96
C TYR A 153 -11.62 -6.25 12.29
N GLU A 154 -12.84 -6.34 12.86
CA GLU A 154 -13.47 -7.62 13.21
C GLU A 154 -13.66 -8.52 11.99
N LYS A 155 -13.99 -7.91 10.86
CA LYS A 155 -14.08 -8.61 9.59
C LYS A 155 -12.76 -9.25 9.17
N GLY A 156 -11.66 -8.51 9.27
CA GLY A 156 -10.32 -9.05 8.98
C GLY A 156 -9.96 -10.24 9.86
N TYR A 157 -10.32 -10.21 11.15
CA TYR A 157 -10.15 -11.34 12.07
C TYR A 157 -10.99 -12.56 11.67
N ALA A 158 -12.27 -12.35 11.34
CA ALA A 158 -13.16 -13.42 10.90
C ALA A 158 -12.69 -14.06 9.58
N ASP A 159 -12.22 -13.25 8.63
CA ASP A 159 -11.71 -13.73 7.35
C ASP A 159 -10.40 -14.50 7.54
N ALA A 160 -9.51 -14.06 8.46
CA ALA A 160 -8.28 -14.79 8.79
C ALA A 160 -8.55 -16.18 9.37
N GLY A 161 -9.61 -16.33 10.19
CA GLY A 161 -10.02 -17.63 10.74
C GLY A 161 -10.34 -18.67 9.65
N ARG A 162 -10.76 -18.24 8.46
CA ARG A 162 -11.05 -19.12 7.32
C ARG A 162 -9.79 -19.62 6.60
N LEU A 163 -8.63 -18.99 6.83
CA LEU A 163 -7.35 -19.38 6.22
C LEU A 163 -6.55 -20.38 7.05
N ILE A 164 -6.84 -20.53 8.35
CA ILE A 164 -6.18 -21.49 9.24
C ILE A 164 -6.17 -22.94 8.69
N PRO A 165 -7.21 -23.44 7.99
CA PRO A 165 -7.19 -24.78 7.39
C PRO A 165 -6.32 -24.92 6.14
N LEU A 166 -5.82 -23.81 5.57
CA LEU A 166 -5.16 -23.75 4.26
C LEU A 166 -3.65 -23.49 4.36
N ILE A 167 -3.12 -23.28 5.58
CA ILE A 167 -1.71 -23.01 5.90
C ILE A 167 -1.25 -24.06 6.90
#